data_AF-A0A831UCK2-F1
#
_entry.id   AF-A0A831UCK2-F1
#
_cell.length_a   1.000
_cell.length_b   1.000
_cell.length_c   1.000
_cell.angle_alpha   90.00
_cell.angle_beta   90.00
_cell.angle_gamma   90.00
#
_symmetry.space_group_name_H-M   'P 1'
#
loop_
_entity.id
_entity.type
_entity.pdbx_description
1 polymer ?
#
loop_
_entity_poly.entity_id
_entity_poly.type
_entity_poly.pdbx_seq_one_letter_code
_entity_poly.pdbx_strand_id
1 'polypeptide(L)'
;GGEGLPTVELIYNTSENHKLIAEAVQQMWQDTLGVEVNLLNQDWKVYLDSMNNLDYQIARSGWIGDYVDPHNFLECFVTDNGNNRTGYSSEAYDALIAEASRTQDREQRYALYQQAERILLDDCPLAPIYFYTRIYLKAPEVKGWQPNILGNIPFRRLWLEPAT
;
A
#
# COMPACT_ATOMS: atom_id res chain seq x y z
N GLY A 1 6.77 9.98 23.67
CA GLY A 1 6.59 11.07 22.69
C GLY A 1 7.90 11.28 21.96
N GLY A 2 7.89 12.02 20.86
CA GLY A 2 9.03 12.30 19.98
C GLY A 2 10.02 13.34 20.49
N GLU A 3 10.13 13.51 21.80
CA GLU A 3 11.04 14.47 22.42
C GLU A 3 12.49 14.15 22.03
N GLY A 4 13.20 15.13 21.48
CA GLY A 4 14.58 14.98 21.01
C GLY A 4 14.74 14.31 19.63
N LEU A 5 13.64 14.01 18.92
CA LEU A 5 13.75 13.59 17.52
C LEU A 5 14.09 14.81 16.63
N PRO A 6 15.03 14.66 15.68
CA PRO A 6 15.23 15.67 14.65
C PRO A 6 14.01 15.75 13.72
N THR A 7 13.90 16.84 12.97
CA THR A 7 12.92 16.95 11.88
C THR A 7 13.04 15.75 10.95
N VAL A 8 11.93 15.06 10.71
CA VAL A 8 11.87 13.91 9.80
C VAL A 8 11.27 14.31 8.47
N GLU A 9 11.77 13.76 7.37
CA GLU A 9 11.25 13.99 6.04
C GLU A 9 10.24 12.91 5.64
N LEU A 10 9.06 13.34 5.16
CA LEU A 10 8.05 12.49 4.55
C LEU A 10 7.96 12.83 3.06
N ILE A 11 8.38 11.88 2.22
CA ILE A 11 8.27 12.00 0.77
C ILE A 11 6.93 11.48 0.26
N TYR A 12 6.41 12.10 -0.79
CA TYR A 12 5.23 11.62 -1.52
C TYR A 12 5.31 12.00 -3.00
N ASN A 13 4.69 11.19 -3.86
CA ASN A 13 4.58 11.53 -5.26
C ASN A 13 3.57 12.68 -5.48
N THR A 14 3.90 13.62 -6.37
CA THR A 14 3.09 14.81 -6.67
C THR A 14 1.62 14.43 -6.98
N SER A 15 0.73 14.81 -6.06
CA SER A 15 -0.72 14.61 -6.13
C SER A 15 -1.40 15.44 -5.04
N GLU A 16 -2.44 16.21 -5.39
CA GLU A 16 -3.21 17.00 -4.42
C GLU A 16 -3.78 16.13 -3.28
N ASN A 17 -4.29 14.94 -3.60
CA ASN A 17 -4.82 14.02 -2.59
C ASN A 17 -3.74 13.49 -1.65
N HIS A 18 -2.52 13.25 -2.15
CA HIS A 18 -1.43 12.77 -1.31
C HIS A 18 -0.87 13.88 -0.43
N LYS A 19 -0.80 15.11 -0.96
CA LYS A 19 -0.44 16.30 -0.20
C LYS A 19 -1.38 16.51 0.99
N LEU A 20 -2.69 16.45 0.77
CA LEU A 20 -3.68 16.61 1.84
C LEU A 20 -3.53 15.55 2.94
N ILE A 21 -3.25 14.29 2.57
CA ILE A 21 -3.00 13.22 3.55
C ILE A 21 -1.69 13.47 4.29
N ALA A 22 -0.63 13.88 3.60
CA ALA A 22 0.68 14.15 4.19
C ALA A 22 0.62 15.32 5.20
N GLU A 23 -0.09 16.40 4.86
CA GLU A 23 -0.35 17.54 5.76
C GLU A 23 -1.15 17.12 6.99
N ALA A 24 -2.17 16.26 6.82
CA ALA A 24 -2.92 15.71 7.95
C ALA A 24 -2.04 14.86 8.88
N VAL A 25 -1.19 13.99 8.32
CA VAL A 25 -0.25 13.16 9.10
C VAL A 25 0.79 14.03 9.82
N GLN A 26 1.36 15.03 9.15
CA GLN A 26 2.26 16.02 9.75
C GLN A 26 1.63 16.69 10.97
N GLN A 27 0.40 17.21 10.83
CA GLN A 27 -0.31 17.86 11.93
C GLN A 27 -0.58 16.88 13.07
N MET A 28 -1.07 15.67 12.77
CA MET A 28 -1.36 14.64 13.78
C MET A 28 -0.11 14.23 14.58
N TRP A 29 1.04 14.08 13.91
CA TRP A 29 2.30 13.74 14.57
C TRP A 29 2.86 14.90 15.38
N GLN A 30 2.74 16.13 14.91
CA GLN A 30 3.10 17.31 15.69
C GLN A 30 2.26 17.40 16.97
N ASP A 31 0.93 17.26 16.87
CA ASP A 31 0.02 17.43 18.01
C ASP A 31 0.11 16.28 19.02
N THR A 32 0.27 15.05 18.53
CA THR A 32 0.21 13.85 19.38
C THR A 32 1.58 13.43 19.90
N LEU A 33 2.61 13.58 19.06
CA LEU A 33 3.96 13.08 19.33
C LEU A 33 4.98 14.21 19.51
N GLY A 34 4.69 15.44 19.10
CA GLY A 34 5.66 16.54 19.09
C GLY A 34 6.73 16.40 18.02
N VAL A 35 6.47 15.63 16.96
CA VAL A 35 7.43 15.36 15.87
C VAL A 35 7.28 16.42 14.79
N GLU A 36 8.38 17.10 14.48
CA GLU A 36 8.46 18.01 13.34
C GLU A 36 8.66 17.21 12.04
N VAL A 37 7.78 17.39 11.07
CA VAL A 37 7.84 16.68 9.77
C VAL A 37 8.07 17.70 8.65
N ASN A 38 9.06 17.48 7.80
CA ASN A 38 9.21 18.17 6.52
C ASN A 38 8.53 17.36 5.42
N LEU A 39 7.67 18.01 4.62
CA LEU A 39 6.96 17.36 3.51
C LEU A 39 7.67 17.64 2.20
N LEU A 40 8.09 16.59 1.48
CA LEU A 40 8.77 16.70 0.19
C LEU A 40 7.98 16.00 -0.91
N ASN A 41 7.51 16.77 -1.91
CA ASN A 41 6.88 16.19 -3.09
C ASN A 41 7.94 15.87 -4.16
N GLN A 42 7.73 14.76 -4.87
CA GLN A 42 8.59 14.33 -5.98
C GLN A 42 7.75 13.94 -7.20
N ASP A 43 8.25 14.24 -8.40
CA ASP A 43 7.67 13.68 -9.62
C ASP A 43 7.73 12.16 -9.59
N TRP A 44 6.73 11.50 -10.19
CA TRP A 44 6.50 10.05 -10.02
C TRP A 44 7.75 9.18 -10.25
N LYS A 45 8.52 9.48 -11.31
CA LYS A 45 9.74 8.71 -11.62
C LYS A 45 10.81 8.88 -10.53
N VAL A 46 11.03 10.12 -10.08
CA VAL A 46 11.99 10.43 -9.01
C VAL A 46 11.56 9.76 -7.70
N TYR A 47 10.26 9.81 -7.38
CA TYR A 47 9.70 9.13 -6.23
C TYR A 47 9.94 7.62 -6.25
N LEU A 48 9.69 6.96 -7.39
CA LEU A 48 9.97 5.54 -7.54
C LEU A 48 11.47 5.23 -7.40
N ASP A 49 12.35 6.07 -7.95
CA ASP A 49 13.79 5.90 -7.83
C ASP A 49 14.24 6.05 -6.37
N SER A 50 13.73 7.03 -5.62
CA SER A 50 13.98 7.18 -4.17
C SER A 50 13.50 5.94 -3.39
N MET A 51 12.29 5.45 -3.66
CA MET A 51 11.76 4.25 -3.00
C MET A 51 12.57 2.99 -3.29
N ASN A 52 13.01 2.79 -4.53
CA ASN A 52 13.78 1.61 -4.92
C ASN A 52 15.20 1.62 -4.35
N ASN A 53 15.79 2.81 -4.18
CA ASN A 53 17.12 2.97 -3.60
C ASN A 53 17.11 3.12 -2.07
N LEU A 54 15.93 3.06 -1.44
CA LEU A 54 15.73 3.34 -0.01
C LEU A 54 16.28 4.71 0.41
N ASP A 55 16.24 5.68 -0.50
CA ASP A 55 16.68 7.06 -0.29
C ASP A 55 15.52 7.92 0.21
N TYR A 56 15.04 7.60 1.41
CA TYR A 56 13.98 8.32 2.11
C TYR A 56 14.00 7.96 3.60
N GLN A 57 13.40 8.81 4.44
CA GLN A 57 13.15 8.48 5.85
C GLN A 57 11.75 7.89 6.02
N ILE A 58 10.73 8.59 5.51
CA ILE A 58 9.35 8.15 5.52
C ILE A 58 8.77 8.41 4.13
N ALA A 59 7.98 7.48 3.60
CA ALA A 59 7.36 7.64 2.30
C ALA A 59 5.88 7.26 2.32
N ARG A 60 5.06 8.08 1.67
CA ARG A 60 3.66 7.72 1.41
C ARG A 60 3.61 6.62 0.33
N SER A 61 3.31 5.40 0.73
CA SER A 61 3.19 4.26 -0.19
C SER A 61 1.74 3.81 -0.39
N GLY A 62 1.52 2.98 -1.42
CA GLY A 62 0.25 2.31 -1.67
C GLY A 62 0.46 1.08 -2.54
N TRP A 63 -0.25 0.00 -2.22
CA TRP A 63 -0.25 -1.25 -2.97
C TRP A 63 -1.66 -1.63 -3.40
N ILE A 64 -1.82 -2.10 -4.63
CA ILE A 64 -3.08 -2.60 -5.17
C ILE A 64 -2.80 -4.02 -5.63
N GLY A 65 -3.58 -4.98 -5.12
CA GLY A 65 -3.35 -6.38 -5.43
C GLY A 65 -3.46 -6.71 -6.92
N ASP A 66 -2.54 -7.51 -7.43
CA ASP A 66 -2.56 -7.99 -8.83
C ASP A 66 -3.48 -9.20 -9.01
N TYR A 67 -3.69 -9.98 -7.94
CA TYR A 67 -4.59 -11.12 -7.89
C TYR A 67 -5.27 -11.23 -6.51
N VAL A 68 -6.36 -12.02 -6.44
CA VAL A 68 -7.24 -12.09 -5.26
C VAL A 68 -6.74 -13.14 -4.27
N ASP A 69 -5.58 -12.90 -3.66
CA ASP A 69 -5.04 -13.72 -2.56
C ASP A 69 -4.18 -12.84 -1.61
N PRO A 70 -4.22 -13.05 -0.28
CA PRO A 70 -3.41 -12.30 0.68
C PRO A 70 -1.90 -12.32 0.39
N HIS A 71 -1.40 -13.38 -0.25
CA HIS A 71 -0.01 -13.50 -0.65
C HIS A 71 0.47 -12.26 -1.44
N ASN A 72 -0.38 -11.67 -2.28
CA ASN A 72 -0.02 -10.53 -3.11
C ASN A 72 0.45 -9.30 -2.30
N PHE A 73 -0.08 -9.13 -1.08
CA PHE A 73 0.31 -8.04 -0.19
C PHE A 73 1.50 -8.42 0.69
N LEU A 74 1.49 -9.66 1.19
CA LEU A 74 2.50 -10.14 2.13
C LEU A 74 3.84 -10.43 1.45
N GLU A 75 3.84 -10.89 0.20
CA GLU A 75 5.08 -11.18 -0.53
C GLU A 75 5.95 -9.94 -0.74
N CYS A 76 5.36 -8.73 -0.75
CA CYS A 76 6.08 -7.47 -0.88
C CYS A 76 7.14 -7.24 0.21
N PHE A 77 7.01 -7.88 1.37
CA PHE A 77 7.90 -7.68 2.51
C PHE A 77 8.89 -8.83 2.70
N VAL A 78 8.88 -9.82 1.80
CA VAL A 78 9.90 -10.88 1.81
C VAL A 78 11.28 -10.27 1.55
N THR A 79 12.29 -10.75 2.25
CA THR A 79 13.68 -10.31 2.05
C THR A 79 14.07 -10.42 0.57
N ASP A 80 14.74 -9.39 0.04
CA ASP A 80 15.18 -9.28 -1.36
C ASP A 80 14.06 -9.30 -2.43
N ASN A 81 12.79 -9.22 -2.04
CA ASN A 81 11.70 -9.07 -3.02
C ASN A 81 11.82 -7.71 -3.72
N GLY A 82 11.73 -7.69 -5.06
CA GLY A 82 11.85 -6.45 -5.84
C GLY A 82 10.76 -5.40 -5.56
N ASN A 83 9.65 -5.79 -4.93
CA ASN A 83 8.60 -4.89 -4.47
C ASN A 83 8.79 -4.43 -3.01
N ASN A 84 9.82 -4.93 -2.31
CA ASN A 84 10.16 -4.53 -0.96
C ASN A 84 10.82 -3.15 -0.95
N ARG A 85 9.96 -2.13 -0.91
CA ARG A 85 10.34 -0.72 -0.78
C ARG A 85 10.34 -0.27 0.67
N THR A 86 10.74 -1.15 1.59
CA THR A 86 10.92 -0.83 3.01
C THR A 86 12.29 -1.21 3.54
N GLY A 87 13.03 -2.04 2.81
CA GLY A 87 14.26 -2.65 3.30
C GLY A 87 14.04 -3.67 4.42
N TYR A 88 12.78 -4.01 4.72
CA TYR A 88 12.44 -4.96 5.77
C TYR A 88 12.99 -6.35 5.45
N SER A 89 13.51 -7.04 6.46
CA SER A 89 13.99 -8.40 6.39
C SER A 89 13.74 -9.09 7.72
N SER A 90 13.11 -10.26 7.68
CA SER A 90 12.81 -11.06 8.86
C SER A 90 12.76 -12.54 8.50
N GLU A 91 13.67 -13.33 9.05
CA GLU A 91 13.75 -14.77 8.77
C GLU A 91 12.45 -15.50 9.16
N ALA A 92 11.83 -15.10 10.28
CA ALA A 92 10.57 -15.68 10.74
C ALA A 92 9.42 -15.35 9.80
N TYR A 93 9.35 -14.10 9.30
CA TYR A 93 8.37 -13.68 8.32
C TYR A 93 8.54 -14.46 7.00
N ASP A 94 9.77 -14.49 6.47
CA ASP A 94 10.11 -15.16 5.22
C ASP A 94 9.78 -16.66 5.27
N ALA A 95 10.06 -17.32 6.40
CA ALA A 95 9.76 -18.73 6.61
C ALA A 95 8.25 -19.00 6.54
N LEU A 96 7.42 -18.16 7.19
CA LEU A 96 5.96 -18.32 7.16
C LEU A 96 5.39 -18.11 5.77
N ILE A 97 5.86 -17.11 5.02
CA ILE A 97 5.43 -16.88 3.64
C ILE A 97 5.84 -18.05 2.74
N ALA A 98 7.07 -18.56 2.89
CA ALA A 98 7.56 -19.72 2.14
C ALA A 98 6.79 -21.00 2.46
N GLU A 99 6.43 -21.22 3.73
CA GLU A 99 5.59 -22.35 4.16
C GLU A 99 4.17 -22.24 3.62
N ALA A 100 3.57 -21.06 3.70
CA ALA A 100 2.23 -20.80 3.16
C ALA A 100 2.16 -21.10 1.66
N SER A 101 3.20 -20.74 0.90
CA SER A 101 3.31 -21.03 -0.54
C SER A 101 3.41 -22.52 -0.88
N ARG A 102 3.78 -23.38 0.07
CA ARG A 102 3.82 -24.85 -0.08
C ARG A 102 2.58 -25.54 0.50
N THR A 103 1.72 -24.80 1.20
CA THR A 103 0.56 -25.35 1.92
C THR A 103 -0.67 -25.40 1.00
N GLN A 104 -1.20 -26.61 0.80
CA GLN A 104 -2.38 -26.83 -0.05
C GLN A 104 -3.70 -26.57 0.68
N ASP A 105 -3.76 -26.87 1.98
CA ASP A 105 -4.95 -26.61 2.77
C ASP A 105 -5.16 -25.11 2.96
N ARG A 106 -6.35 -24.62 2.62
CA ARG A 106 -6.63 -23.18 2.60
C ARG A 106 -6.65 -22.58 4.00
N GLU A 107 -7.21 -23.30 4.97
CA GLU A 107 -7.35 -22.77 6.34
C GLU A 107 -5.99 -22.68 7.01
N GLN A 108 -5.16 -23.71 6.85
CA GLN A 108 -3.77 -23.70 7.31
C GLN A 108 -2.96 -22.59 6.63
N ARG A 109 -3.10 -22.42 5.31
CA ARG A 109 -2.40 -21.35 4.58
C ARG A 109 -2.79 -19.96 5.10
N TYR A 110 -4.07 -19.73 5.39
CA TYR A 110 -4.52 -18.45 5.94
C TYR A 110 -4.08 -18.23 7.38
N ALA A 111 -3.98 -19.28 8.19
CA ALA A 111 -3.41 -19.18 9.53
C ALA A 111 -1.92 -18.78 9.49
N LEU A 112 -1.15 -19.27 8.51
CA LEU A 112 0.23 -18.86 8.30
C LEU A 112 0.33 -17.38 7.87
N TYR A 113 -0.53 -16.93 6.96
CA TYR A 113 -0.58 -15.52 6.56
C TYR A 113 -0.92 -14.59 7.73
N GLN A 114 -1.85 -14.97 8.60
CA GLN A 114 -2.17 -14.18 9.80
C GLN A 114 -0.97 -14.08 10.76
N GLN A 115 -0.19 -15.16 10.91
CA GLN A 115 1.03 -15.14 11.71
C GLN A 115 2.10 -14.24 11.09
N ALA A 116 2.26 -14.29 9.76
CA ALA A 116 3.20 -13.42 9.06
C ALA A 116 2.78 -11.94 9.18
N GLU A 117 1.51 -11.63 8.97
CA GLU A 117 0.97 -10.28 9.14
C GLU A 117 1.15 -9.78 10.58
N ARG A 118 0.98 -10.66 11.58
CA ARG A 118 1.24 -10.33 12.99
C ARG A 118 2.69 -9.87 13.21
N ILE A 119 3.66 -10.63 12.70
CA ILE A 119 5.07 -10.27 12.78
C ILE A 119 5.33 -8.94 12.08
N LEU A 120 4.80 -8.76 10.87
CA LEU A 120 4.95 -7.53 10.10
C LEU A 120 4.40 -6.31 10.87
N LEU A 121 3.23 -6.42 11.49
CA LEU A 121 2.63 -5.34 12.26
C LEU A 121 3.34 -5.08 13.59
N ASP A 122 3.86 -6.13 14.24
CA ASP A 122 4.62 -5.98 15.49
C ASP A 122 6.02 -5.36 15.23
N ASP A 123 6.64 -5.65 14.08
CA ASP A 123 7.93 -5.06 13.64
C ASP A 123 7.80 -3.64 13.07
N CYS A 124 6.58 -3.21 12.71
CA CYS A 124 6.25 -1.86 12.22
C CYS A 124 7.11 -1.32 11.04
N PRO A 125 7.44 -2.09 9.98
CA PRO A 125 8.10 -1.53 8.80
C PRO A 125 7.18 -0.63 7.96
N LEU A 126 5.87 -0.62 8.27
CA LEU A 126 4.86 0.21 7.64
C LEU A 126 3.78 0.63 8.64
N ALA A 127 3.07 1.71 8.36
CA ALA A 127 1.90 2.16 9.12
C ALA A 127 0.64 2.15 8.21
N PRO A 128 -0.28 1.17 8.34
CA PRO A 128 -1.50 1.15 7.54
C PRO A 128 -2.41 2.34 7.88
N ILE A 129 -2.91 3.04 6.86
CA ILE A 129 -3.81 4.20 7.06
C ILE A 129 -5.25 3.90 6.63
N TYR A 130 -5.47 3.34 5.45
CA TYR A 130 -6.80 3.02 4.93
C TYR A 130 -6.77 1.96 3.83
N PHE A 131 -7.92 1.33 3.59
CA PHE A 131 -8.16 0.48 2.42
C PHE A 131 -8.84 1.28 1.30
N TYR A 132 -8.38 1.11 0.06
CA TYR A 132 -8.92 1.87 -1.08
C TYR A 132 -10.39 1.53 -1.37
N THR A 133 -11.17 2.57 -1.66
CA THR A 133 -12.48 2.44 -2.31
C THR A 133 -12.41 3.02 -3.71
N ARG A 134 -13.12 2.42 -4.67
CA ARG A 134 -13.22 2.95 -6.04
C ARG A 134 -14.60 3.58 -6.25
N ILE A 135 -14.61 4.87 -6.53
CA ILE A 135 -15.83 5.64 -6.84
C ILE A 135 -15.84 5.88 -8.35
N TYR A 136 -16.96 5.58 -8.99
CA TYR A 136 -17.14 5.75 -10.44
C TYR A 136 -18.33 6.67 -10.73
N LEU A 137 -18.15 7.57 -11.70
CA LEU A 137 -19.25 8.27 -12.36
C LEU A 137 -19.51 7.57 -13.69
N LYS A 138 -20.73 7.09 -13.90
CA LYS A 138 -21.12 6.33 -15.09
C LYS A 138 -22.36 6.96 -15.71
N ALA A 139 -22.26 7.32 -16.99
CA ALA A 139 -23.41 7.79 -17.75
C ALA A 139 -24.51 6.68 -17.82
N PRO A 140 -25.81 7.03 -17.78
CA PRO A 140 -26.91 6.06 -17.84
C PRO A 140 -26.86 5.13 -19.07
N GLU A 141 -26.35 5.63 -20.19
CA GLU A 141 -26.24 4.98 -21.50
C GLU A 141 -25.20 3.85 -21.52
N VAL A 142 -24.21 3.90 -20.61
CA VAL A 142 -23.18 2.85 -20.52
C VAL A 142 -23.77 1.61 -19.87
N LYS A 143 -23.91 0.54 -20.64
CA LYS A 143 -24.39 -0.77 -20.20
C LYS A 143 -23.26 -1.80 -20.17
N GLY A 144 -23.52 -2.94 -19.52
CA GLY A 144 -22.55 -4.03 -19.38
C GLY A 144 -21.40 -3.77 -18.40
N TRP A 145 -21.52 -2.71 -17.59
CA TRP A 145 -20.54 -2.33 -16.57
C TRP A 145 -20.49 -3.33 -15.42
N GLN A 146 -19.48 -4.19 -15.41
CA GLN A 146 -19.26 -5.21 -14.38
C GLN A 146 -17.77 -5.20 -13.95
N PRO A 147 -17.37 -4.28 -13.06
CA PRO A 147 -16.02 -4.28 -12.52
C PRO A 147 -15.83 -5.50 -11.61
N ASN A 148 -14.63 -6.08 -11.63
CA ASN A 148 -14.25 -7.09 -10.64
C ASN A 148 -13.68 -6.42 -9.37
N ILE A 149 -13.34 -7.23 -8.36
CA ILE A 149 -12.78 -6.74 -7.08
C ILE A 149 -11.45 -5.99 -7.25
N LEU A 150 -10.69 -6.25 -8.33
CA LEU A 150 -9.46 -5.51 -8.65
C LEU A 150 -9.76 -4.13 -9.30
N GLY A 151 -11.02 -3.87 -9.66
CA GLY A 151 -11.47 -2.66 -10.35
C GLY A 151 -11.35 -2.72 -11.86
N ASN A 152 -11.05 -3.88 -12.44
CA ASN A 152 -10.93 -4.06 -13.88
C ASN A 152 -12.32 -4.09 -14.52
N ILE A 153 -12.51 -3.25 -15.54
CA ILE A 153 -13.74 -3.17 -16.31
C ILE A 153 -13.49 -3.82 -17.68
N PRO A 154 -14.11 -4.97 -17.99
CA PRO A 154 -13.92 -5.63 -19.27
C PRO A 154 -14.61 -4.84 -20.40
N PHE A 155 -13.85 -3.98 -21.10
CA PHE A 155 -14.37 -3.12 -22.16
C PHE A 155 -15.14 -3.85 -23.27
N ARG A 156 -14.77 -5.11 -23.56
CA ARG A 156 -15.49 -5.97 -24.52
C ARG A 156 -16.97 -6.18 -24.17
N ARG A 157 -17.34 -6.02 -22.90
CA ARG A 157 -18.72 -6.18 -22.42
C ARG A 157 -19.48 -4.85 -22.35
N LEU A 158 -18.83 -3.72 -22.66
CA LEU A 158 -19.50 -2.43 -22.65
C LEU A 158 -20.17 -2.16 -23.99
N TRP A 159 -21.36 -1.55 -23.92
CA TRP A 159 -22.02 -0.94 -25.08
C TRP A 159 -22.77 0.31 -24.64
N LEU A 160 -23.10 1.15 -25.62
CA LEU A 160 -23.94 2.31 -25.42
C LEU A 160 -25.37 1.96 -25.84
N GLU A 161 -26.31 2.19 -24.94
CA GLU A 161 -27.73 2.17 -25.23
C GLU A 161 -28.24 3.61 -25.24
N PRO A 162 -28.79 4.11 -26.37
CA PRO A 162 -29.31 5.47 -26.44
C PRO A 162 -30.33 5.73 -25.33
N ALA A 163 -30.25 6.90 -24.71
CA ALA A 163 -31.28 7.31 -23.75
C ALA A 163 -32.63 7.44 -24.49
N THR A 164 -33.65 6.75 -23.98
CA THR A 164 -35.06 6.94 -24.38
C THR A 164 -35.61 8.25 -23.84
#